data_AF-A0A9D9PU03-F1
#
_entry.id   AF-A0A9D9PU03-F1
#
_cell.length_a   1.000
_cell.length_b   1.000
_cell.length_c   1.000
_cell.angle_alpha   90.00
_cell.angle_beta   90.00
_cell.angle_gamma   90.00
#
_symmetry.space_group_name_H-M   'P 1'
#
loop_
_entity.id
_entity.type
_entity.pdbx_description
1 polymer ?
#
loop_
_entity_poly.entity_id
_entity_poly.type
_entity_poly.pdbx_seq_one_letter_code
_entity_poly.pdbx_strand_id
1 'polypeptide(L)'
;MAHSSFLSRWTGRQEPGETPAPAPDQSPPDVSPPEAPRNQASVWSVSPSLEHIRQELDEQAAIIAEAKRLLEERLAPFQRHLMEQRRTVGQCLKQLDARLKPLRQFLEGQGSNLERVGVHLSGELKEQFEDFEGFLAEQRQTLERANRYLDEQPLPLGRYLEDEQGAIEQIFRDLEESFEPLGRHLAEQQRLLATMTAPPVAEEFGLLASFCEERHAALGRFAAAGEYRPQALLAELEGIYRKYAAQEGGKSKRLARLLDQTRHADLRLRESLKPLPREHSDPDPPRLAAAS
;
A
#
# COMPACT_ATOMS: atom_id res chain seq x y z
N MET A 1 -7.30 91.59 -18.41
CA MET A 1 -8.70 91.29 -18.78
C MET A 1 -9.58 91.78 -17.64
N ALA A 2 -10.56 92.63 -17.92
CA ALA A 2 -11.38 93.27 -16.91
C ALA A 2 -12.30 92.25 -16.22
N HIS A 3 -12.12 92.04 -14.92
CA HIS A 3 -13.01 91.22 -14.11
C HIS A 3 -14.29 92.03 -13.83
N SER A 4 -15.38 91.67 -14.51
CA SER A 4 -16.70 92.28 -14.33
C SER A 4 -17.27 91.94 -12.95
N SER A 5 -17.31 92.93 -12.06
CA SER A 5 -17.80 92.83 -10.67
C SER A 5 -19.34 92.84 -10.57
N PHE A 6 -20.06 92.72 -11.68
CA PHE A 6 -21.52 92.87 -11.70
C PHE A 6 -22.26 91.56 -11.39
N LEU A 7 -21.67 90.40 -11.71
CA LEU A 7 -22.34 89.09 -11.56
C LEU A 7 -22.26 88.51 -10.15
N SER A 8 -21.28 88.90 -9.33
CA SER A 8 -21.08 88.33 -7.99
C SER A 8 -22.08 88.82 -6.94
N ARG A 9 -22.84 89.88 -7.22
CA ARG A 9 -23.77 90.49 -6.27
C ARG A 9 -25.16 89.86 -6.25
N TRP A 10 -25.49 89.01 -7.23
CA TRP A 10 -26.85 88.48 -7.45
C TRP A 10 -27.00 86.97 -7.23
N THR A 11 -25.91 86.20 -7.15
CA THR A 11 -25.97 84.73 -7.04
C THR A 11 -25.82 84.20 -5.62
N GLY A 12 -25.56 85.04 -4.63
CA GLY A 12 -25.49 84.64 -3.21
C GLY A 12 -24.48 83.52 -2.92
N ARG A 13 -23.51 83.30 -3.81
CA ARG A 13 -22.48 82.28 -3.68
C ARG A 13 -21.26 82.92 -3.02
N GLN A 14 -21.15 82.77 -1.71
CA GLN A 14 -19.87 82.97 -1.03
C GLN A 14 -18.94 81.81 -1.44
N GLU A 15 -17.77 82.15 -1.97
CA GLU A 15 -16.63 81.22 -2.08
C GLU A 15 -16.14 80.89 -0.65
N PRO A 16 -15.82 79.62 -0.33
CA PRO A 16 -15.39 79.24 1.02
C PRO A 16 -13.86 79.30 1.20
N GLY A 17 -13.41 79.99 2.25
CA GLY A 17 -12.03 80.05 2.76
C GLY A 17 -11.28 81.30 2.26
N GLU A 18 -10.80 82.24 3.09
CA GLU A 18 -10.07 82.10 4.35
C GLU A 18 -10.37 83.27 5.33
N THR A 19 -10.49 82.91 6.63
CA THR A 19 -10.30 83.67 7.90
C THR A 19 -10.43 85.21 7.97
N PRO A 20 -11.26 85.75 8.89
CA PRO A 20 -11.18 87.15 9.33
C PRO A 20 -10.36 87.30 10.63
N ALA A 21 -9.64 88.41 10.73
CA ALA A 21 -9.09 89.00 11.97
C ALA A 21 -9.63 90.44 12.12
N PRO A 22 -9.62 91.02 13.34
CA PRO A 22 -10.78 91.77 13.86
C PRO A 22 -10.76 93.29 13.64
N ALA A 23 -11.91 93.88 13.96
CA ALA A 23 -12.29 95.29 13.88
C ALA A 23 -11.41 96.26 14.69
N PRO A 24 -11.64 97.56 14.48
CA PRO A 24 -11.81 98.42 15.64
C PRO A 24 -13.09 99.28 15.60
N ASP A 25 -13.53 99.59 16.82
CA ASP A 25 -14.59 100.51 17.22
C ASP A 25 -14.62 101.85 16.48
N GLN A 26 -15.83 102.39 16.29
CA GLN A 26 -16.19 103.70 16.87
C GLN A 26 -17.71 103.97 16.77
N SER A 27 -18.17 104.75 17.74
CA SER A 27 -19.53 104.88 18.30
C SER A 27 -20.50 105.77 17.47
N PRO A 28 -21.81 105.82 17.84
CA PRO A 28 -22.92 106.53 17.15
C PRO A 28 -22.94 108.03 17.58
N PRO A 29 -23.95 108.92 17.35
CA PRO A 29 -25.38 108.79 17.02
C PRO A 29 -25.80 109.79 15.88
N ASP A 30 -27.05 110.09 15.49
CA ASP A 30 -28.21 110.65 16.20
C ASP A 30 -29.35 110.77 15.13
N VAL A 31 -30.62 110.40 15.39
CA VAL A 31 -31.71 111.28 15.91
C VAL A 31 -31.96 112.47 14.94
N SER A 32 -33.11 112.75 14.32
CA SER A 32 -34.51 112.35 14.47
C SER A 32 -35.33 112.85 13.26
N PRO A 33 -36.59 112.39 13.08
CA PRO A 33 -37.57 112.85 12.09
C PRO A 33 -38.43 114.02 12.67
N PRO A 34 -39.67 114.29 12.23
CA PRO A 34 -40.20 114.75 10.94
C PRO A 34 -40.84 116.16 11.05
N GLU A 35 -40.96 116.92 9.96
CA GLU A 35 -41.88 118.08 9.93
C GLU A 35 -42.72 118.09 8.66
N ALA A 36 -44.01 117.81 8.82
CA ALA A 36 -45.08 118.39 8.02
C ALA A 36 -45.68 119.56 8.82
N PRO A 37 -46.60 120.37 8.28
CA PRO A 37 -46.69 121.00 6.97
C PRO A 37 -46.80 122.54 7.15
N ARG A 38 -46.20 123.36 6.28
CA ARG A 38 -46.43 124.82 6.30
C ARG A 38 -46.86 125.34 4.94
N ASN A 39 -48.15 125.70 4.90
CA ASN A 39 -48.83 126.51 3.90
C ASN A 39 -47.92 127.63 3.34
N GLN A 40 -47.39 127.43 2.13
CA GLN A 40 -47.01 128.53 1.25
C GLN A 40 -47.96 128.51 0.06
N ALA A 41 -49.12 129.13 0.27
CA ALA A 41 -49.99 129.52 -0.82
C ALA A 41 -49.22 130.53 -1.71
N SER A 42 -49.01 130.12 -2.96
CA SER A 42 -49.07 130.93 -4.18
C SER A 42 -48.22 132.22 -4.28
N VAL A 43 -46.94 132.08 -4.60
CA VAL A 43 -46.19 133.09 -5.40
C VAL A 43 -46.32 132.83 -6.91
N TRP A 44 -46.77 131.62 -7.28
CA TRP A 44 -46.89 131.18 -8.67
C TRP A 44 -48.13 131.72 -9.39
N SER A 45 -49.10 132.29 -8.67
CA SER A 45 -50.39 132.74 -9.20
C SER A 45 -50.37 134.13 -9.85
N VAL A 46 -49.20 134.72 -10.09
CA VAL A 46 -49.07 136.06 -10.68
C VAL A 46 -48.71 136.01 -12.18
N SER A 47 -48.30 134.85 -12.71
CA SER A 47 -48.03 134.64 -14.14
C SER A 47 -48.75 133.38 -14.65
N PRO A 48 -49.73 133.52 -15.56
CA PRO A 48 -50.49 132.40 -16.10
C PRO A 48 -49.61 131.29 -16.71
N SER A 49 -48.47 131.65 -17.31
CA SER A 49 -47.55 130.69 -17.94
C SER A 49 -46.76 129.85 -16.92
N LEU A 50 -46.37 130.42 -15.78
CA LEU A 50 -45.66 129.69 -14.72
C LEU A 50 -46.60 128.81 -13.90
N GLU A 51 -47.84 129.24 -13.71
CA GLU A 51 -48.89 128.43 -13.09
C GLU A 51 -49.24 127.23 -13.97
N HIS A 52 -49.29 127.42 -15.30
CA HIS A 52 -49.44 126.33 -16.27
C HIS A 52 -48.27 125.34 -16.24
N ILE A 53 -47.02 125.81 -16.25
CA ILE A 53 -45.84 124.93 -16.15
C ILE A 53 -45.82 124.15 -14.83
N ARG A 54 -46.20 124.78 -13.71
CA ARG A 54 -46.29 124.11 -12.42
C ARG A 54 -47.38 123.04 -12.42
N GLN A 55 -48.56 123.33 -12.97
CA GLN A 55 -49.63 122.35 -13.15
C GLN A 55 -49.16 121.18 -14.02
N GLU A 56 -48.47 121.45 -15.13
CA GLU A 56 -47.91 120.42 -16.00
C GLU A 56 -46.88 119.54 -15.28
N LEU A 57 -46.02 120.12 -14.43
CA LEU A 57 -45.05 119.38 -13.63
C LEU A 57 -45.71 118.54 -12.53
N ASP A 58 -46.75 119.06 -11.88
CA ASP A 58 -47.53 118.33 -10.88
C ASP A 58 -48.31 117.17 -11.55
N GLU A 59 -48.85 117.38 -12.75
CA GLU A 59 -49.49 116.35 -13.58
C GLU A 59 -48.47 115.29 -14.04
N GLN A 60 -47.28 115.69 -14.51
CA GLN A 60 -46.21 114.75 -14.87
C GLN A 60 -45.73 113.96 -13.65
N ALA A 61 -45.60 114.58 -12.48
CA ALA A 61 -45.24 113.90 -11.24
C ALA A 61 -46.32 112.89 -10.82
N ALA A 62 -47.60 113.23 -10.98
CA ALA A 62 -48.71 112.33 -10.74
C ALA A 62 -48.69 111.13 -11.71
N ILE A 63 -48.48 111.37 -13.01
CA ILE A 63 -48.37 110.31 -14.03
C ILE A 63 -47.18 109.39 -13.74
N ILE A 64 -46.03 109.93 -13.34
CA ILE A 64 -44.84 109.14 -12.99
C ILE A 64 -45.09 108.31 -11.72
N ALA A 65 -45.75 108.89 -10.71
CA ALA A 65 -46.11 108.18 -9.50
C ALA A 65 -47.09 107.03 -9.81
N GLU A 66 -48.06 107.25 -10.69
CA GLU A 66 -49.00 106.24 -11.12
C GLU A 66 -48.34 105.14 -11.98
N ALA A 67 -47.40 105.50 -12.86
CA ALA A 67 -46.60 104.54 -13.62
C ALA A 67 -45.72 103.67 -12.71
N LYS A 68 -45.11 104.25 -11.66
CA LYS A 68 -44.36 103.48 -10.64
C LYS A 68 -45.26 102.53 -9.87
N ARG A 69 -46.44 103.01 -9.44
CA ARG A 69 -47.45 102.19 -8.77
C ARG A 69 -47.87 101.00 -9.64
N LEU A 70 -48.15 101.24 -10.92
CA LEU A 70 -48.50 100.20 -11.89
C LEU A 70 -47.34 99.21 -12.12
N LEU A 71 -46.09 99.69 -12.20
CA LEU A 71 -44.91 98.84 -12.31
C LEU A 71 -44.71 97.94 -11.09
N GLU A 72 -44.84 98.49 -9.88
CA GLU A 72 -44.76 97.73 -8.63
C GLU A 72 -45.89 96.70 -8.52
N GLU A 73 -47.12 97.07 -8.91
CA GLU A 73 -48.25 96.14 -9.01
C GLU A 73 -47.96 94.99 -10.00
N ARG A 74 -47.30 95.28 -11.13
CA ARG A 74 -46.94 94.27 -12.13
C ARG A 74 -45.74 93.41 -11.71
N LEU A 75 -44.79 93.94 -10.93
CA LEU A 75 -43.59 93.22 -10.46
C LEU A 75 -43.84 92.37 -9.22
N ALA A 76 -44.75 92.78 -8.33
CA ALA A 76 -45.10 92.05 -7.11
C ALA A 76 -45.40 90.55 -7.31
N PRO A 77 -46.19 90.10 -8.32
CA PRO A 77 -46.43 88.67 -8.54
C PRO A 77 -45.15 87.90 -8.94
N PHE A 78 -44.24 88.49 -9.70
CA PHE A 78 -42.97 87.84 -10.07
C PHE A 78 -42.05 87.66 -8.85
N GLN A 79 -41.99 88.66 -7.97
CA GLN A 79 -41.20 88.56 -6.73
C GLN A 79 -41.75 87.48 -5.79
N ARG A 80 -43.08 87.38 -5.65
CA ARG A 80 -43.71 86.28 -4.90
C ARG A 80 -43.39 84.92 -5.53
N HIS A 81 -43.51 84.81 -6.85
CA HIS A 81 -43.22 83.57 -7.56
C HIS A 81 -41.76 83.13 -7.38
N LEU A 82 -40.79 84.04 -7.46
CA LEU A 82 -39.38 83.72 -7.23
C LEU A 82 -39.10 83.26 -5.79
N MET A 83 -39.75 83.88 -4.79
CA MET A 83 -39.62 83.47 -3.39
C MET A 83 -40.25 82.10 -3.13
N GLU A 84 -41.42 81.84 -3.73
CA GLU A 84 -42.07 80.53 -3.69
C GLU A 84 -41.22 79.47 -4.39
N GLN A 85 -40.67 79.76 -5.57
CA GLN A 85 -39.78 78.86 -6.30
C GLN A 85 -38.52 78.54 -5.48
N ARG A 86 -37.88 79.55 -4.86
CA ARG A 86 -36.73 79.34 -3.97
C ARG A 86 -37.09 78.46 -2.78
N ARG A 87 -38.27 78.67 -2.18
CA ARG A 87 -38.77 77.84 -1.08
C ARG A 87 -39.01 76.40 -1.52
N THR A 88 -39.64 76.21 -2.68
CA THR A 88 -39.92 74.88 -3.26
C THR A 88 -38.62 74.14 -3.57
N VAL A 89 -37.65 74.78 -4.22
CA VAL A 89 -36.32 74.20 -4.48
C VAL A 89 -35.62 73.82 -3.17
N GLY A 90 -35.67 74.70 -2.16
CA GLY A 90 -35.11 74.40 -0.84
C GLY A 90 -35.79 73.20 -0.15
N GLN A 91 -37.10 73.03 -0.32
CA GLN A 91 -37.83 71.85 0.17
C GLN A 91 -37.45 70.59 -0.60
N CYS A 92 -37.34 70.64 -1.92
CA CYS A 92 -36.88 69.52 -2.74
C CYS A 92 -35.47 69.05 -2.35
N LEU A 93 -34.55 69.98 -2.11
CA LEU A 93 -33.19 69.65 -1.65
C LEU A 93 -33.20 68.98 -0.27
N LYS A 94 -33.98 69.49 0.69
CA LYS A 94 -34.13 68.85 2.01
C LYS A 94 -34.73 67.45 1.90
N GLN A 95 -35.70 67.25 1.02
CA GLN A 95 -36.28 65.92 0.76
C GLN A 95 -35.26 64.96 0.13
N LEU A 96 -34.44 65.45 -0.81
CA LEU A 96 -33.35 64.67 -1.39
C LEU A 96 -32.32 64.27 -0.32
N ASP A 97 -31.89 65.20 0.54
CA ASP A 97 -30.97 64.89 1.64
C ASP A 97 -31.57 63.87 2.61
N ALA A 98 -32.85 64.01 2.95
CA ALA A 98 -33.55 63.06 3.81
C ALA A 98 -33.62 61.66 3.18
N ARG A 99 -33.75 61.55 1.85
CA ARG A 99 -33.74 60.27 1.13
C ARG A 99 -32.32 59.70 0.96
N LEU A 100 -31.30 60.54 0.81
CA LEU A 100 -29.92 60.11 0.65
C LEU A 100 -29.29 59.63 1.96
N LYS A 101 -29.67 60.21 3.10
CA LYS A 101 -29.14 59.84 4.42
C LYS A 101 -29.24 58.33 4.75
N PRO A 102 -30.41 57.67 4.64
CA PRO A 102 -30.51 56.23 4.91
C PRO A 102 -29.71 55.39 3.90
N LEU A 103 -29.59 55.82 2.64
CA LEU A 103 -28.77 55.13 1.65
C LEU A 103 -27.28 55.18 2.00
N ARG A 104 -26.79 56.33 2.48
CA ARG A 104 -25.40 56.46 2.96
C ARG A 104 -25.14 55.57 4.18
N GLN A 105 -26.05 55.57 5.15
CA GLN A 105 -25.96 54.71 6.33
C GLN A 105 -25.99 53.22 5.96
N PHE A 106 -26.81 52.84 4.97
CA PHE A 106 -26.84 51.48 4.46
C PHE A 106 -25.51 51.08 3.83
N LEU A 107 -24.93 51.92 2.96
CA LEU A 107 -23.64 51.64 2.31
C LEU A 107 -22.50 51.53 3.32
N GLU A 108 -22.49 52.37 4.35
CA GLU A 108 -21.51 52.30 5.45
C GLU A 108 -21.64 50.98 6.23
N GLY A 109 -22.88 50.55 6.52
CA GLY A 109 -23.16 49.24 7.12
C GLY A 109 -22.72 48.06 6.24
N GLN A 110 -22.92 48.16 4.92
CA GLN A 110 -22.43 47.15 3.97
C GLN A 110 -20.91 47.09 3.94
N GLY A 111 -20.23 48.23 4.02
CA GLY A 111 -18.76 48.30 4.12
C GLY A 111 -18.23 47.55 5.36
N SER A 112 -18.81 47.81 6.53
CA SER A 112 -18.46 47.09 7.76
C SER A 112 -18.75 45.58 7.68
N ASN A 113 -19.84 45.18 7.02
CA ASN A 113 -20.16 43.76 6.84
C ASN A 113 -19.16 43.07 5.90
N LEU A 114 -18.80 43.71 4.79
CA LEU A 114 -17.79 43.21 3.85
C LEU A 114 -16.43 43.04 4.52
N GLU A 115 -16.03 43.99 5.37
CA GLU A 115 -14.78 43.90 6.13
C GLU A 115 -14.79 42.72 7.10
N ARG A 116 -15.89 42.51 7.85
CA ARG A 116 -16.03 41.34 8.74
C ARG A 116 -15.97 40.01 7.99
N VAL A 117 -16.64 39.93 6.84
CA VAL A 117 -16.57 38.75 5.98
C VAL A 117 -15.15 38.53 5.48
N GLY A 118 -14.44 39.58 5.10
CA GLY A 118 -13.03 39.51 4.72
C GLY A 118 -12.13 38.95 5.82
N VAL A 119 -12.30 39.42 7.06
CA VAL A 119 -11.55 38.91 8.23
C VAL A 119 -11.85 37.43 8.50
N HIS A 120 -13.11 37.02 8.50
CA HIS A 120 -13.49 35.62 8.72
C HIS A 120 -12.93 34.69 7.64
N LEU A 121 -12.97 35.11 6.36
CA LEU A 121 -12.43 34.31 5.26
C LEU A 121 -10.90 34.20 5.28
N SER A 122 -10.20 35.26 5.69
CA SER A 122 -8.73 35.29 5.68
C SER A 122 -8.08 34.74 6.94
N GLY A 123 -8.77 34.82 8.09
CA GLY A 123 -8.34 34.26 9.36
C GLY A 123 -8.96 32.88 9.59
N GLU A 124 -10.16 32.85 10.17
CA GLU A 124 -10.80 31.63 10.69
C GLU A 124 -10.89 30.50 9.65
N LEU A 125 -11.32 30.80 8.42
CA LEU A 125 -11.44 29.78 7.39
C LEU A 125 -10.07 29.25 6.94
N LYS A 126 -9.06 30.13 6.91
CA LYS A 126 -7.70 29.76 6.53
C LYS A 126 -7.05 28.89 7.60
N GLU A 127 -7.19 29.24 8.88
CA GLU A 127 -6.74 28.43 10.00
C GLU A 127 -7.39 27.04 9.98
N GLN A 128 -8.69 26.95 9.71
CA GLN A 128 -9.37 25.67 9.53
C GLN A 128 -8.77 24.83 8.40
N PHE A 129 -8.43 25.45 7.25
CA PHE A 129 -7.78 24.72 6.16
C PHE A 129 -6.38 24.24 6.56
N GLU A 130 -5.59 25.06 7.25
CA GLU A 130 -4.27 24.69 7.76
C GLU A 130 -4.36 23.51 8.77
N ASP A 131 -5.35 23.52 9.66
CA ASP A 131 -5.64 22.42 10.59
C ASP A 131 -6.04 21.13 9.85
N PHE A 132 -6.90 21.24 8.83
CA PHE A 132 -7.28 20.10 8.00
C PHE A 132 -6.11 19.55 7.20
N GLU A 133 -5.23 20.40 6.67
CA GLU A 133 -3.99 19.97 5.99
C GLU A 133 -3.07 19.24 6.96
N GLY A 134 -2.91 19.75 8.19
CA GLY A 134 -2.17 19.09 9.26
C GLY A 134 -2.73 17.70 9.58
N PHE A 135 -4.05 17.59 9.78
CA PHE A 135 -4.73 16.32 9.99
C PHE A 135 -4.50 15.34 8.82
N LEU A 136 -4.63 15.80 7.57
CA LEU A 136 -4.38 14.96 6.40
C LEU A 136 -2.93 14.49 6.32
N ALA A 137 -1.96 15.32 6.70
CA ALA A 137 -0.56 14.94 6.77
C ALA A 137 -0.31 13.85 7.83
N GLU A 138 -0.94 13.96 9.00
CA GLU A 138 -0.88 12.93 10.05
C GLU A 138 -1.51 11.61 9.59
N GLN A 139 -2.64 11.65 8.89
CA GLN A 139 -3.28 10.46 8.33
C GLN A 139 -2.38 9.78 7.28
N ARG A 140 -1.75 10.56 6.39
CA ARG A 140 -0.76 10.03 5.43
C ARG A 140 0.41 9.35 6.14
N GLN A 141 0.96 10.00 7.17
CA GLN A 141 2.05 9.42 7.95
C GLN A 141 1.64 8.12 8.66
N THR A 142 0.41 8.06 9.17
CA THR A 142 -0.14 6.85 9.80
C THR A 142 -0.29 5.70 8.80
N LEU A 143 -0.80 6.00 7.60
CA LEU A 143 -0.88 5.02 6.52
C LEU A 143 0.50 4.53 6.07
N GLU A 144 1.48 5.41 5.96
CA GLU A 144 2.86 5.02 5.64
C GLU A 144 3.46 4.09 6.70
N ARG A 145 3.21 4.37 7.99
CA ARG A 145 3.63 3.45 9.08
C ARG A 145 2.93 2.11 8.95
N ALA A 146 1.62 2.09 8.73
CA ALA A 146 0.85 0.86 8.59
C ALA A 146 1.32 0.02 7.39
N ASN A 147 1.62 0.65 6.26
CA ASN A 147 2.19 -0.02 5.09
C ASN A 147 3.54 -0.65 5.40
N ARG A 148 4.46 0.08 6.05
CA ARG A 148 5.75 -0.50 6.48
C ARG A 148 5.55 -1.71 7.39
N TYR A 149 4.62 -1.63 8.34
CA TYR A 149 4.28 -2.78 9.18
C TYR A 149 3.78 -3.97 8.37
N LEU A 150 2.90 -3.74 7.38
CA LEU A 150 2.40 -4.80 6.51
C LEU A 150 3.50 -5.41 5.62
N ASP A 151 4.46 -4.61 5.16
CA ASP A 151 5.59 -5.08 4.36
C ASP A 151 6.60 -5.88 5.19
N GLU A 152 6.82 -5.48 6.45
CA GLU A 152 7.79 -6.12 7.34
C GLU A 152 7.25 -7.37 8.04
N GLN A 153 5.95 -7.40 8.37
CA GLN A 153 5.30 -8.50 9.08
C GLN A 153 5.46 -9.90 8.44
N PRO A 154 5.43 -10.09 7.10
CA PRO A 154 5.56 -11.42 6.52
C PRO A 154 7.01 -11.94 6.47
N LEU A 155 8.03 -11.08 6.58
CA LEU A 155 9.44 -11.49 6.44
C LEU A 155 9.88 -12.56 7.45
N PRO A 156 9.55 -12.48 8.75
CA PRO A 156 9.91 -13.53 9.71
C PRO A 156 9.24 -14.88 9.41
N LEU A 157 8.01 -14.88 8.91
CA LEU A 157 7.30 -16.10 8.51
C LEU A 157 7.96 -16.73 7.27
N GLY A 158 8.39 -15.91 6.30
CA GLY A 158 9.17 -16.37 5.16
C GLY A 158 10.45 -17.07 5.58
N ARG A 159 11.24 -16.44 6.47
CA ARG A 159 12.49 -17.04 7.01
C ARG A 159 12.23 -18.34 7.76
N TYR A 160 11.19 -18.38 8.60
CA TYR A 160 10.81 -19.60 9.32
C TYR A 160 10.49 -20.76 8.37
N LEU A 161 9.77 -20.50 7.27
CA LEU A 161 9.46 -21.52 6.28
C LEU A 161 10.70 -21.99 5.51
N GLU A 162 11.62 -21.09 5.19
CA GLU A 162 12.92 -21.44 4.59
C GLU A 162 13.75 -22.32 5.52
N ASP A 163 13.79 -21.99 6.82
CA ASP A 163 14.50 -22.77 7.83
C ASP A 163 13.88 -24.17 8.00
N GLU A 164 12.55 -24.28 8.07
CA GLU A 164 11.82 -25.56 8.13
C GLU A 164 12.08 -26.41 6.87
N GLN A 165 12.05 -25.80 5.68
CA GLN A 165 12.38 -26.51 4.44
C GLN A 165 13.83 -27.02 4.46
N GLY A 166 14.78 -26.18 4.87
CA GLY A 166 16.19 -26.57 4.99
C GLY A 166 16.40 -27.72 5.98
N ALA A 167 15.69 -27.71 7.11
CA ALA A 167 15.73 -28.79 8.09
C ALA A 167 15.18 -30.11 7.52
N ILE A 168 14.05 -30.05 6.80
CA ILE A 168 13.46 -31.22 6.13
C ILE A 168 14.41 -31.79 5.07
N GLU A 169 14.99 -30.94 4.23
CA GLU A 169 15.96 -31.35 3.21
C GLU A 169 17.23 -31.98 3.81
N GLN A 170 17.66 -31.50 4.99
CA GLN A 170 18.77 -32.11 5.70
C GLN A 170 18.38 -33.50 6.23
N ILE A 171 17.19 -33.65 6.83
CA ILE A 171 16.70 -34.95 7.30
C ILE A 171 16.61 -35.95 6.13
N PHE A 172 16.12 -35.53 4.96
CA PHE A 172 16.08 -36.39 3.77
C PHE A 172 17.48 -36.83 3.33
N ARG A 173 18.45 -35.92 3.32
CA ARG A 173 19.86 -36.27 3.00
C ARG A 173 20.44 -37.26 4.00
N ASP A 174 20.25 -37.02 5.30
CA ASP A 174 20.71 -37.93 6.35
C ASP A 174 20.07 -39.33 6.21
N LEU A 175 18.78 -39.35 5.84
CA LEU A 175 18.04 -40.58 5.60
C LEU A 175 18.59 -41.33 4.37
N GLU A 176 18.82 -40.63 3.25
CA GLU A 176 19.42 -41.20 2.04
C GLU A 176 20.81 -41.79 2.34
N GLU A 177 21.65 -41.05 3.06
CA GLU A 177 22.96 -41.53 3.51
C GLU A 177 22.85 -42.77 4.41
N SER A 178 21.83 -42.85 5.27
CA SER A 178 21.58 -44.02 6.12
C SER A 178 21.12 -45.25 5.34
N PHE A 179 20.45 -45.07 4.20
CA PHE A 179 19.97 -46.16 3.34
C PHE A 179 21.00 -46.64 2.32
N GLU A 180 22.01 -45.84 2.01
CA GLU A 180 23.08 -46.18 1.07
C GLU A 180 23.79 -47.52 1.42
N PRO A 181 24.17 -47.81 2.69
CA PRO A 181 24.71 -49.11 3.07
C PRO A 181 23.73 -50.27 2.84
N LEU A 182 22.43 -50.07 3.10
CA LEU A 182 21.41 -51.09 2.89
C LEU A 182 21.28 -51.42 1.39
N GLY A 183 21.32 -50.38 0.54
CA GLY A 183 21.35 -50.55 -0.92
C GLY A 183 22.54 -51.39 -1.38
N ARG A 184 23.75 -51.12 -0.84
CA ARG A 184 24.95 -51.91 -1.13
C ARG A 184 24.81 -53.35 -0.66
N HIS A 185 24.31 -53.59 0.56
CA HIS A 185 24.11 -54.95 1.07
C HIS A 185 23.07 -55.74 0.27
N LEU A 186 21.98 -55.11 -0.18
CA LEU A 186 21.00 -55.75 -1.04
C LEU A 186 21.61 -56.12 -2.40
N ALA A 187 22.40 -55.23 -2.99
CA ALA A 187 23.11 -55.52 -4.24
C ALA A 187 24.12 -56.67 -4.07
N GLU A 188 24.86 -56.70 -2.94
CA GLU A 188 25.75 -57.80 -2.58
C GLU A 188 24.99 -59.12 -2.41
N GLN A 189 23.86 -59.12 -1.71
CA GLN A 189 23.01 -60.30 -1.53
C GLN A 189 22.47 -60.81 -2.86
N GLN A 190 21.98 -59.92 -3.73
CA GLN A 190 21.53 -60.29 -5.08
C GLN A 190 22.67 -60.90 -5.91
N ARG A 191 23.88 -60.32 -5.84
CA ARG A 191 25.07 -60.85 -6.49
C ARG A 191 25.44 -62.24 -5.97
N LEU A 192 25.42 -62.45 -4.65
CA LEU A 192 25.71 -63.75 -4.04
C LEU A 192 24.68 -64.79 -4.46
N LEU A 193 23.39 -64.47 -4.40
CA LEU A 193 22.32 -65.35 -4.87
C LEU A 193 22.49 -65.70 -6.35
N ALA A 194 22.72 -64.72 -7.22
CA ALA A 194 22.97 -64.95 -8.64
C ALA A 194 24.20 -65.83 -8.90
N THR A 195 25.24 -65.71 -8.05
CA THR A 195 26.42 -66.58 -8.13
C THR A 195 26.10 -68.01 -7.69
N MET A 196 25.28 -68.20 -6.65
CA MET A 196 24.88 -69.52 -6.17
C MET A 196 23.91 -70.24 -7.11
N THR A 197 23.06 -69.48 -7.81
CA THR A 197 22.13 -70.01 -8.82
C THR A 197 22.73 -70.04 -10.22
N ALA A 198 24.01 -69.67 -10.37
CA ALA A 198 24.68 -69.73 -11.66
C ALA A 198 24.69 -71.19 -12.18
N PRO A 199 24.42 -71.42 -13.48
CA PRO A 199 24.40 -72.75 -14.10
C PRO A 199 25.58 -73.66 -13.71
N PRO A 200 26.86 -73.21 -13.73
CA PRO A 200 27.97 -74.10 -13.38
C PRO A 200 27.94 -74.55 -11.92
N VAL A 201 27.47 -73.70 -10.99
CA VAL A 201 27.37 -74.07 -9.57
C VAL A 201 26.20 -75.02 -9.36
N ALA A 202 25.07 -74.78 -10.02
CA ALA A 202 23.92 -75.69 -9.99
C ALA A 202 24.26 -77.07 -10.59
N GLU A 203 25.00 -77.11 -11.70
CA GLU A 203 25.51 -78.34 -12.31
C GLU A 203 26.49 -79.08 -11.38
N GLU A 204 27.41 -78.37 -10.71
CA GLU A 204 28.31 -78.95 -9.70
C GLU A 204 27.53 -79.60 -8.54
N PHE A 205 26.48 -78.95 -8.03
CA PHE A 205 25.62 -79.51 -6.99
C PHE A 205 24.83 -80.73 -7.48
N GLY A 206 24.33 -80.69 -8.71
CA GLY A 206 23.65 -81.83 -9.35
C GLY A 206 24.57 -83.05 -9.48
N LEU A 207 25.80 -82.83 -9.96
CA LEU A 207 26.81 -83.89 -10.07
C LEU A 207 27.20 -84.47 -8.71
N LEU A 208 27.33 -83.63 -7.68
CA LEU A 208 27.59 -84.09 -6.31
C LEU A 208 26.42 -84.92 -5.75
N ALA A 209 25.18 -84.50 -5.98
CA ALA A 209 24.00 -85.22 -5.55
C ALA A 209 23.95 -86.61 -6.21
N SER A 210 24.12 -86.70 -7.53
CA SER A 210 24.14 -87.96 -8.26
C SER A 210 25.28 -88.88 -7.83
N PHE A 211 26.48 -88.34 -7.55
CA PHE A 211 27.60 -89.12 -7.00
C PHE A 211 27.26 -89.72 -5.63
N CYS A 212 26.69 -88.92 -4.72
CA CYS A 212 26.28 -89.39 -3.40
C CYS A 212 25.15 -90.43 -3.48
N GLU A 213 24.15 -90.22 -4.33
CA GLU A 213 23.04 -91.15 -4.55
C GLU A 213 23.52 -92.50 -5.10
N GLU A 214 24.38 -92.51 -6.12
CA GLU A 214 24.92 -93.75 -6.71
C GLU A 214 25.71 -94.55 -5.68
N ARG A 215 26.51 -93.87 -4.86
CA ARG A 215 27.28 -94.50 -3.77
C ARG A 215 26.38 -95.04 -2.67
N HIS A 216 25.39 -94.25 -2.25
CA HIS A 216 24.42 -94.69 -1.25
C HIS A 216 23.64 -95.91 -1.74
N ALA A 217 23.24 -95.92 -3.01
CA ALA A 217 22.57 -97.05 -3.62
C ALA A 217 23.47 -98.30 -3.69
N ALA A 218 24.77 -98.16 -3.99
CA ALA A 218 25.73 -99.27 -3.98
C ALA A 218 25.90 -99.87 -2.57
N LEU A 219 26.05 -99.02 -1.56
CA LEU A 219 26.11 -99.46 -0.16
C LEU A 219 24.80 -100.12 0.28
N GLY A 220 23.66 -99.56 -0.13
CA GLY A 220 22.33 -100.13 0.13
C GLY A 220 22.15 -101.51 -0.52
N ARG A 221 22.59 -101.68 -1.78
CA ARG A 221 22.59 -102.99 -2.46
C ARG A 221 23.45 -104.00 -1.73
N PHE A 222 24.64 -103.61 -1.26
CA PHE A 222 25.51 -104.49 -0.49
C PHE A 222 24.89 -104.88 0.86
N ALA A 223 24.27 -103.93 1.57
CA ALA A 223 23.62 -104.21 2.85
C ALA A 223 22.38 -105.12 2.70
N ALA A 224 21.63 -104.99 1.60
CA ALA A 224 20.47 -105.82 1.31
C ALA A 224 20.84 -107.18 0.67
N ALA A 225 22.10 -107.37 0.25
CA ALA A 225 22.53 -108.61 -0.37
C ALA A 225 22.58 -109.74 0.68
N GLY A 226 21.90 -110.86 0.38
CA GLY A 226 21.93 -112.06 1.23
C GLY A 226 23.26 -112.82 1.23
N GLU A 227 24.26 -112.34 0.49
CA GLU A 227 25.59 -112.95 0.35
C GLU A 227 26.69 -111.93 0.60
N TYR A 228 27.65 -112.27 1.47
CA TYR A 228 28.77 -111.39 1.80
C TYR A 228 29.82 -111.37 0.67
N ARG A 229 29.74 -110.35 -0.21
CA ARG A 229 30.65 -110.15 -1.35
C ARG A 229 31.28 -108.75 -1.35
N PRO A 230 32.25 -108.47 -0.46
CA PRO A 230 32.86 -107.13 -0.34
C PRO A 230 33.64 -106.72 -1.59
N GLN A 231 34.16 -107.67 -2.38
CA GLN A 231 34.88 -107.36 -3.63
C GLN A 231 33.97 -106.74 -4.69
N ALA A 232 32.69 -107.16 -4.76
CA ALA A 232 31.72 -106.61 -5.70
C ALA A 232 31.38 -105.16 -5.34
N LEU A 233 31.15 -104.86 -4.06
CA LEU A 233 30.93 -103.49 -3.57
C LEU A 233 32.14 -102.60 -3.88
N LEU A 234 33.35 -103.05 -3.57
CA LEU A 234 34.56 -102.24 -3.80
C LEU A 234 34.81 -101.97 -5.29
N ALA A 235 34.50 -102.93 -6.17
CA ALA A 235 34.56 -102.72 -7.61
C ALA A 235 33.52 -101.69 -8.09
N GLU A 236 32.32 -101.73 -7.51
CA GLU A 236 31.24 -100.78 -7.82
C GLU A 236 31.57 -99.36 -7.34
N LEU A 237 32.09 -99.19 -6.12
CA LEU A 237 32.53 -97.91 -5.58
C LEU A 237 33.70 -97.31 -6.37
N GLU A 238 34.68 -98.13 -6.77
CA GLU A 238 35.80 -97.71 -7.63
C GLU A 238 35.29 -97.34 -9.05
N GLY A 239 34.28 -98.04 -9.57
CA GLY A 239 33.61 -97.70 -10.82
C GLY A 239 32.91 -96.34 -10.77
N ILE A 240 32.18 -96.06 -9.68
CA ILE A 240 31.55 -94.75 -9.43
C ILE A 240 32.63 -93.66 -9.31
N TYR A 241 33.70 -93.88 -8.53
CA TYR A 241 34.80 -92.92 -8.43
C TYR A 241 35.39 -92.57 -9.80
N ARG A 242 35.71 -93.56 -10.63
CA ARG A 242 36.29 -93.33 -11.97
C ARG A 242 35.34 -92.61 -12.90
N LYS A 243 34.05 -92.94 -12.87
CA LYS A 243 33.01 -92.28 -13.66
C LYS A 243 32.99 -90.78 -13.39
N TYR A 244 32.95 -90.37 -12.12
CA TYR A 244 32.88 -88.96 -11.75
C TYR A 244 34.24 -88.24 -11.80
N ALA A 245 35.36 -88.96 -11.69
CA ALA A 245 36.70 -88.41 -11.91
C ALA A 245 36.98 -88.09 -13.39
N ALA A 246 36.37 -88.83 -14.33
CA ALA A 246 36.53 -88.63 -15.77
C ALA A 246 35.54 -87.60 -16.37
N GLN A 247 34.47 -87.26 -15.66
CA GLN A 247 33.50 -86.24 -16.08
C GLN A 247 34.03 -84.81 -15.92
N GLU A 248 33.43 -83.85 -16.63
CA GLU A 248 33.80 -82.42 -16.51
C GLU A 248 33.68 -81.90 -15.07
N GLY A 249 32.77 -82.44 -14.25
CA GLY A 249 32.68 -82.13 -12.82
C GLY A 249 33.94 -82.46 -12.03
N GLY A 250 34.71 -83.47 -12.44
CA GLY A 250 36.00 -83.83 -11.85
C GLY A 250 37.08 -82.75 -12.03
N LYS A 251 36.85 -81.77 -12.93
CA LYS A 251 37.71 -80.58 -13.10
C LYS A 251 37.46 -79.52 -12.04
N SER A 252 36.32 -79.58 -11.32
CA SER A 252 36.06 -78.71 -10.18
C SER A 252 37.00 -79.07 -9.03
N LYS A 253 37.77 -78.08 -8.53
CA LYS A 253 38.68 -78.27 -7.40
C LYS A 253 37.95 -78.78 -6.14
N ARG A 254 36.65 -78.47 -5.99
CA ARG A 254 35.83 -78.91 -4.85
C ARG A 254 35.42 -80.38 -5.00
N LEU A 255 34.88 -80.77 -6.15
CA LEU A 255 34.49 -82.15 -6.41
C LEU A 255 35.71 -83.08 -6.41
N ALA A 256 36.83 -82.68 -7.01
CA ALA A 256 38.07 -83.45 -7.00
C ALA A 256 38.55 -83.78 -5.58
N ARG A 257 38.55 -82.79 -4.67
CA ARG A 257 38.90 -83.02 -3.25
C ARG A 257 37.95 -84.00 -2.57
N LEU A 258 36.65 -83.92 -2.85
CA LEU A 258 35.65 -84.84 -2.28
C LEU A 258 35.82 -86.25 -2.82
N LEU A 259 36.05 -86.40 -4.13
CA LEU A 259 36.35 -87.68 -4.77
C LEU A 259 37.60 -88.32 -4.14
N ASP A 260 38.65 -87.54 -3.92
CA ASP A 260 39.86 -88.05 -3.27
C ASP A 260 39.60 -88.45 -1.82
N GLN A 261 38.89 -87.64 -1.03
CA GLN A 261 38.56 -87.97 0.36
C GLN A 261 37.68 -89.23 0.46
N THR A 262 36.69 -89.37 -0.43
CA THR A 262 35.83 -90.55 -0.47
C THR A 262 36.58 -91.79 -0.93
N ARG A 263 37.52 -91.67 -1.87
CA ARG A 263 38.42 -92.76 -2.24
C ARG A 263 39.30 -93.22 -1.07
N HIS A 264 39.84 -92.28 -0.28
CA HIS A 264 40.59 -92.64 0.92
C HIS A 264 39.70 -93.35 1.96
N ALA A 265 38.43 -92.98 2.07
CA ALA A 265 37.47 -93.69 2.90
C ALA A 265 37.20 -95.12 2.37
N ASP A 266 37.05 -95.29 1.06
CA ASP A 266 36.84 -96.60 0.44
C ASP A 266 38.05 -97.53 0.62
N LEU A 267 39.26 -96.98 0.53
CA LEU A 267 40.49 -97.73 0.81
C LEU A 267 40.57 -98.18 2.27
N ARG A 268 40.15 -97.34 3.23
CA ARG A 268 40.05 -97.73 4.64
C ARG A 268 38.97 -98.80 4.85
N LEU A 269 37.81 -98.64 4.21
CA LEU A 269 36.73 -99.63 4.26
C LEU A 269 37.20 -100.99 3.72
N ARG A 270 37.98 -101.00 2.63
CA ARG A 270 38.58 -102.22 2.08
C ARG A 270 39.45 -102.96 3.08
N GLU A 271 40.24 -102.25 3.87
CA GLU A 271 41.05 -102.85 4.92
C GLU A 271 40.18 -103.50 6.01
N SER A 272 39.07 -102.85 6.39
CA SER A 272 38.12 -103.37 7.38
C SER A 272 37.27 -104.55 6.89
N LEU A 273 37.10 -104.71 5.57
CA LEU A 273 36.31 -105.79 4.96
C LEU A 273 37.16 -107.03 4.59
N LYS A 274 38.46 -107.05 4.93
CA LYS A 274 39.29 -108.25 4.74
C LYS A 274 38.78 -109.36 5.68
N PRO A 275 38.58 -110.59 5.18
CA PRO A 275 38.22 -111.70 6.04
C PRO A 275 39.30 -111.90 7.11
N LEU A 276 38.90 -112.05 8.37
CA LEU A 276 39.81 -112.37 9.47
C LEU A 276 40.64 -113.61 9.10
N PRO A 277 41.95 -113.65 9.42
CA PRO A 277 42.77 -114.83 9.20
C PRO A 277 42.09 -116.03 9.87
N ARG A 278 41.75 -117.05 9.09
CA ARG A 278 41.39 -118.35 9.67
C ARG A 278 42.66 -118.87 10.31
N GLU A 279 42.71 -118.88 11.65
CA GLU A 279 43.75 -119.63 12.36
C GLU A 279 43.68 -121.09 11.88
N HIS A 280 44.69 -121.52 11.15
CA HIS A 280 44.95 -122.92 10.83
C HIS A 280 46.08 -123.39 11.73
N SER A 281 45.71 -124.13 12.76
CA SER A 281 46.58 -125.14 13.35
C SER A 281 45.71 -126.31 13.79
N ASP A 282 45.49 -127.22 12.86
CA ASP A 282 45.38 -128.66 13.17
C ASP A 282 46.70 -129.10 13.87
N PRO A 283 46.70 -130.14 14.73
CA PRO A 283 46.55 -131.50 14.18
C PRO A 283 45.85 -132.55 15.05
N ASP A 284 45.33 -133.56 14.33
CA ASP A 284 44.92 -134.89 14.79
C ASP A 284 45.85 -135.53 15.84
N PRO A 285 45.32 -136.19 16.89
CA PRO A 285 46.10 -137.10 17.71
C PRO A 285 46.19 -138.52 17.10
N PRO A 286 47.30 -139.24 17.34
CA PRO A 286 47.70 -140.43 16.59
C PRO A 286 47.00 -141.72 17.02
N ARG A 287 46.76 -142.61 16.05
CA ARG A 287 46.45 -144.04 16.28
C ARG A 287 47.69 -144.77 16.77
N LEU A 288 47.62 -145.42 17.94
CA LEU A 288 48.54 -146.49 18.32
C LEU A 288 47.77 -147.75 18.72
N ALA A 289 48.23 -148.85 18.15
CA ALA A 289 47.68 -150.19 18.19
C ALA A 289 47.99 -150.93 19.50
N ALA A 290 47.18 -151.96 19.75
CA ALA A 290 47.31 -152.94 20.82
C ALA A 290 48.61 -153.77 20.76
N ALA A 291 49.11 -154.16 21.93
CA ALA A 291 49.68 -155.49 22.19
C ALA A 291 49.83 -155.75 23.70
N SER A 292 49.36 -156.94 24.10
CA SER A 292 49.53 -157.68 25.36
C SER A 292 48.69 -157.28 26.57
#